data_AF-A0ABD2PJR2-F1
#
_entry.id   AF-A0ABD2PJR2-F1
#
_cell.length_a   1.000
_cell.length_b   1.000
_cell.length_c   1.000
_cell.angle_alpha   90.00
_cell.angle_beta   90.00
_cell.angle_gamma   90.00
#
_symmetry.space_group_name_H-M   'P 1'
#
loop_
_entity.id
_entity.type
_entity.pdbx_description
1 polymer ?
#
loop_
_entity_poly.entity_id
_entity_poly.type
_entity_poly.pdbx_seq_one_letter_code
_entity_poly.pdbx_strand_id
1 'polypeptide(L)'
;MYGLQGAEIVFNPSATIDSLSESLWAVEARCAAIANNYFVVGINRVGTETFPREFTSGDGKAAHRDFGHFFGSSYITDPQGSRTPCLSRLRDGIIAADVDLNQITSTRDHWGFQVSIRQGKRLDTDPFKMTARLDLYAAALTDYVKKLKLDHPYSVSPHPYRSGHMVSTRCN
;
A
#
# COMPACT_ATOMS: atom_id res chain seq x y z
N MET A 1 4.03 -0.34 -5.77
CA MET A 1 3.61 -0.85 -7.10
C MET A 1 2.28 -0.25 -7.58
N TYR A 2 1.20 -0.26 -6.78
CA TYR A 2 -0.10 0.30 -7.23
C TYR A 2 -0.05 1.74 -7.74
N GLY A 3 0.74 2.63 -7.12
CA GLY A 3 0.90 4.01 -7.60
C GLY A 3 1.51 4.09 -9.01
N LEU A 4 2.46 3.19 -9.33
CA LEU A 4 3.04 3.11 -10.68
C LEU A 4 2.04 2.63 -11.74
N GLN A 5 1.01 1.91 -11.31
CA GLN A 5 -0.10 1.47 -12.17
C GLN A 5 -1.23 2.51 -12.26
N GLY A 6 -1.04 3.69 -11.67
CA GLY A 6 -2.02 4.79 -11.73
C GLY A 6 -3.12 4.73 -10.68
N ALA A 7 -2.96 3.96 -9.60
CA ALA A 7 -3.93 3.94 -8.51
C ALA A 7 -4.08 5.34 -7.86
N GLU A 8 -5.34 5.76 -7.68
CA GLU A 8 -5.70 7.04 -7.03
C GLU A 8 -6.20 6.82 -5.59
N ILE A 9 -6.80 5.67 -5.33
CA ILE A 9 -7.22 5.22 -3.99
C ILE A 9 -6.77 3.77 -3.82
N VAL A 10 -6.14 3.47 -2.68
CA VAL A 10 -5.78 2.11 -2.29
C VAL A 10 -6.50 1.72 -1.00
N PHE A 11 -7.35 0.70 -1.10
CA PHE A 11 -8.00 0.11 0.07
C PHE A 11 -7.11 -0.96 0.69
N ASN A 12 -6.94 -0.89 2.01
CA ASN A 12 -6.14 -1.83 2.80
C ASN A 12 -7.01 -2.52 3.86
N PRO A 13 -7.84 -3.51 3.46
CA PRO A 13 -8.60 -4.33 4.40
C PRO A 13 -7.66 -5.23 5.20
N SER A 14 -7.80 -5.21 6.52
CA SER A 14 -6.93 -5.88 7.47
C SER A 14 -7.72 -6.53 8.60
N ALA A 15 -7.07 -7.50 9.25
CA ALA A 15 -7.56 -8.17 10.46
C ALA A 15 -6.37 -8.40 11.39
N THR A 16 -5.97 -7.34 12.10
CA THR A 16 -4.80 -7.38 12.99
C THR A 16 -5.19 -7.04 14.43
N ILE A 17 -4.48 -7.67 15.37
CA ILE A 17 -4.73 -7.53 16.81
C ILE A 17 -3.75 -6.55 17.46
N ASP A 18 -4.16 -6.03 18.62
CA ASP A 18 -3.45 -4.98 19.37
C ASP A 18 -1.98 -5.33 19.67
N SER A 19 -1.75 -6.54 20.17
CA SER A 19 -0.46 -7.04 20.64
C SER A 19 0.59 -7.21 19.55
N LEU A 20 0.18 -7.21 18.27
CA LEU A 20 1.09 -7.48 17.15
C LEU A 20 1.52 -6.21 16.40
N SER A 21 0.58 -5.31 16.12
CA SER A 21 0.79 -4.30 15.06
C SER A 21 0.14 -2.94 15.30
N GLU A 22 -0.53 -2.72 16.45
CA GLU A 22 -1.26 -1.47 16.67
C GLU A 22 -0.36 -0.22 16.59
N SER A 23 0.88 -0.31 17.07
CA SER A 23 1.86 0.77 17.00
C SER A 23 2.23 1.18 15.56
N LEU A 24 2.14 0.24 14.61
CA LEU A 24 2.47 0.46 13.19
C LEU A 24 1.27 1.02 12.41
N TRP A 25 0.05 0.80 12.91
CA TRP A 25 -1.20 1.08 12.18
C TRP A 25 -1.33 2.54 11.74
N ALA A 26 -0.88 3.48 12.57
CA ALA A 26 -0.93 4.91 12.25
C ALA A 26 0.17 5.38 11.28
N VAL A 27 1.15 4.51 10.99
CA VAL A 27 2.37 4.84 10.26
C VAL A 27 2.32 4.30 8.84
N GLU A 28 2.08 3.01 8.65
CA GLU A 28 2.35 2.32 7.37
C GLU A 28 1.44 2.79 6.24
N ALA A 29 0.12 2.79 6.45
CA ALA A 29 -0.83 3.23 5.43
C ALA A 29 -0.65 4.72 5.11
N ARG A 30 -0.32 5.52 6.13
CA ARG A 30 -0.01 6.94 5.98
C ARG A 30 1.26 7.18 5.16
N CYS A 31 2.31 6.41 5.45
CA CYS A 31 3.56 6.43 4.70
C CYS A 31 3.33 6.05 3.22
N ALA A 32 2.52 5.01 2.97
CA ALA A 32 2.17 4.59 1.62
C ALA A 32 1.48 5.72 0.83
N ALA A 33 0.54 6.44 1.45
CA ALA A 33 -0.15 7.57 0.83
C ALA A 33 0.80 8.70 0.44
N ILE A 34 1.69 9.09 1.35
CA ILE A 34 2.69 10.15 1.13
C ILE A 34 3.67 9.74 0.02
N ALA A 35 4.22 8.53 0.08
CA ALA A 35 5.23 8.05 -0.86
C ALA A 35 4.70 7.85 -2.28
N ASN A 36 3.40 7.59 -2.43
CA ASN A 36 2.78 7.30 -3.74
C ASN A 36 1.83 8.39 -4.23
N ASN A 37 1.63 9.44 -3.42
CA ASN A 37 0.69 10.53 -3.67
C ASN A 37 -0.69 10.01 -4.13
N TYR A 38 -1.30 9.14 -3.33
CA TYR A 38 -2.68 8.65 -3.52
C TYR A 38 -3.42 8.68 -2.19
N PHE A 39 -4.72 8.41 -2.19
CA PHE A 39 -5.45 8.15 -0.95
C PHE A 39 -5.23 6.71 -0.49
N VAL A 40 -5.19 6.50 0.83
CA VAL A 40 -5.19 5.16 1.43
C VAL A 40 -6.32 5.05 2.44
N VAL A 41 -7.04 3.93 2.37
CA VAL A 41 -8.14 3.60 3.28
C VAL A 41 -7.72 2.40 4.12
N GLY A 42 -7.27 2.66 5.35
CA GLY A 42 -6.91 1.62 6.32
C GLY A 42 -8.16 1.11 7.02
N ILE A 43 -8.49 -0.17 6.85
CA ILE A 43 -9.68 -0.80 7.44
C ILE A 43 -9.21 -1.96 8.30
N ASN A 44 -9.54 -1.97 9.58
CA ASN A 44 -9.33 -3.11 10.44
C ASN A 44 -10.64 -3.59 11.05
N ARG A 45 -10.69 -4.89 11.34
CA ARG A 45 -11.75 -5.54 12.10
C ARG A 45 -11.83 -4.97 13.53
N VAL A 46 -12.98 -5.11 14.18
CA VAL A 46 -13.20 -4.76 15.59
C VAL A 46 -13.62 -5.98 16.41
N GLY A 47 -13.34 -5.97 17.70
CA GLY A 47 -13.85 -6.97 18.65
C GLY A 47 -12.93 -8.18 18.82
N THR A 48 -13.45 -9.22 19.46
CA THR A 48 -12.72 -10.46 19.75
C THR A 48 -13.56 -11.63 19.29
N GLU A 49 -12.94 -12.56 18.57
CA GLU A 49 -13.61 -13.74 18.03
C GLU A 49 -13.08 -15.00 18.71
N THR A 50 -13.98 -15.91 19.06
CA THR A 50 -13.65 -17.22 19.64
C THR A 50 -14.07 -18.33 18.69
N PHE A 51 -13.16 -19.24 18.38
CA PHE A 51 -13.36 -20.33 17.44
C PHE A 51 -13.79 -21.63 18.16
N PRO A 52 -14.48 -22.55 17.44
CA PRO A 52 -14.92 -23.83 18.01
C PRO A 52 -13.77 -24.78 18.39
N ARG A 53 -12.66 -24.72 17.65
CA ARG A 53 -11.49 -25.58 17.85
C ARG A 53 -10.30 -24.77 18.33
N GLU A 54 -9.47 -25.40 19.16
CA GLU A 54 -8.22 -24.82 19.60
C GLU A 54 -7.20 -24.75 18.45
N PHE A 55 -6.34 -23.74 18.51
CA PHE A 55 -5.22 -23.53 17.60
C PHE A 55 -4.04 -22.93 18.36
N THR A 56 -2.85 -22.94 17.74
CA THR A 56 -1.65 -22.29 18.28
C THR A 56 -1.27 -21.10 17.42
N SER A 57 -0.65 -20.08 18.02
CA SER A 57 -0.21 -18.85 17.34
C SER A 57 1.27 -18.89 16.90
N GLY A 58 1.96 -20.02 17.07
CA GLY A 58 3.39 -20.15 16.76
C GLY A 58 4.32 -19.39 17.72
N ASP A 59 3.81 -18.89 18.85
CA ASP A 59 4.55 -18.11 19.86
C ASP A 59 5.00 -18.96 21.06
N GLY A 60 4.85 -20.29 20.98
CA GLY A 60 5.20 -21.23 22.04
C GLY A 60 4.23 -21.26 23.23
N LYS A 61 3.11 -20.53 23.17
CA LYS A 61 2.07 -20.59 24.20
C LYS A 61 1.13 -21.79 23.99
N ALA A 62 0.33 -22.07 25.01
CA ALA A 62 -0.69 -23.11 24.96
C ALA A 62 -1.70 -22.86 23.83
N ALA A 63 -2.32 -23.94 23.34
CA ALA A 63 -3.42 -23.83 22.40
C ALA A 63 -4.59 -23.08 23.04
N HIS A 64 -5.25 -22.25 22.25
CA HIS A 64 -6.32 -21.37 22.70
C HIS A 64 -7.39 -21.24 21.62
N ARG A 65 -8.48 -20.55 21.93
CA ARG A 65 -9.66 -20.46 21.05
C ARG A 65 -9.94 -19.04 20.58
N ASP A 66 -9.33 -18.02 21.18
CA ASP A 66 -9.53 -16.62 20.81
C ASP A 66 -8.40 -16.10 19.91
N PHE A 67 -8.73 -15.31 18.89
CA PHE A 67 -7.67 -14.76 18.02
C PHE A 67 -6.89 -13.59 18.65
N GLY A 68 -7.42 -13.02 19.73
CA GLY A 68 -7.03 -11.72 20.26
C GLY A 68 -7.98 -10.60 19.87
N HIS A 69 -7.70 -9.40 20.38
CA HIS A 69 -8.56 -8.23 20.22
C HIS A 69 -8.21 -7.43 18.95
N PHE A 70 -9.13 -7.42 17.99
CA PHE A 70 -9.04 -6.56 16.82
C PHE A 70 -9.38 -5.12 17.21
N PHE A 71 -8.43 -4.21 16.98
CA PHE A 71 -8.46 -2.86 17.54
C PHE A 71 -9.14 -1.82 16.62
N GLY A 72 -9.73 -2.22 15.49
CA GLY A 72 -10.40 -1.30 14.58
C GLY A 72 -9.51 -0.13 14.16
N SER A 73 -9.89 1.07 14.57
CA SER A 73 -9.11 2.28 14.28
C SER A 73 -8.98 2.58 12.80
N SER A 74 -9.98 2.20 12.00
CA SER A 74 -10.03 2.47 10.56
C SER A 74 -9.99 3.98 10.28
N TYR A 75 -9.31 4.39 9.20
CA TYR A 75 -9.12 5.79 8.84
C TYR A 75 -8.84 5.97 7.35
N ILE A 76 -8.92 7.21 6.88
CA ILE A 76 -8.55 7.61 5.52
C ILE A 76 -7.38 8.59 5.62
N THR A 77 -6.34 8.36 4.81
CA THR A 77 -5.22 9.29 4.62
C THR A 77 -5.21 9.85 3.21
N ASP A 78 -4.91 11.13 3.10
CA ASP A 78 -4.73 11.84 1.84
C ASP A 78 -3.27 11.81 1.32
N PRO A 79 -3.05 12.21 0.05
CA PRO A 79 -1.72 12.23 -0.57
C PRO A 79 -0.68 13.13 0.13
N GLN A 80 -1.12 14.14 0.89
CA GLN A 80 -0.27 15.08 1.63
C GLN A 80 0.10 14.54 3.02
N GLY A 81 -0.46 13.40 3.40
CA GLY A 81 -0.25 12.78 4.70
C GLY A 81 -1.18 13.31 5.78
N SER A 82 -2.13 14.19 5.48
CA SER A 82 -3.22 14.50 6.41
C SER A 82 -4.21 13.32 6.46
N ARG A 83 -4.99 13.22 7.54
CA ARG A 83 -5.85 12.04 7.77
C ARG A 83 -7.05 12.33 8.65
N THR A 84 -8.07 11.50 8.49
CA THR A 84 -9.21 11.49 9.41
C THR A 84 -8.80 10.97 10.79
N PRO A 85 -9.58 11.31 11.83
CA PRO A 85 -9.57 10.56 13.07
C PRO A 85 -9.85 9.07 12.83
N CYS A 86 -9.35 8.22 13.73
CA CYS A 86 -9.66 6.80 13.74
C CYS A 86 -11.13 6.55 14.13
N LEU A 87 -11.75 5.54 13.54
CA LEU A 87 -12.98 4.95 14.06
C LEU A 87 -12.74 4.24 15.41
N SER A 88 -13.84 3.83 16.04
CA SER A 88 -13.81 3.14 17.33
C SER A 88 -12.95 1.88 17.29
N ARG A 89 -12.33 1.57 18.43
CA ARG A 89 -11.63 0.31 18.65
C ARG A 89 -12.54 -0.86 18.99
N LEU A 90 -13.74 -0.56 19.49
CA LEU A 90 -14.61 -1.56 20.16
C LEU A 90 -15.95 -1.75 19.47
N ARG A 91 -16.32 -0.87 18.54
CA ARG A 91 -17.66 -0.82 17.96
C ARG A 91 -17.57 -0.76 16.46
N ASP A 92 -18.55 -1.39 15.81
CA ASP A 92 -18.80 -1.21 14.39
C ASP A 92 -19.00 0.27 14.09
N GLY A 93 -18.56 0.67 12.89
CA GLY A 93 -18.61 2.06 12.49
C GLY A 93 -18.47 2.22 10.98
N ILE A 94 -18.96 3.35 10.50
CA ILE A 94 -18.88 3.76 9.11
C ILE A 94 -18.11 5.07 9.07
N ILE A 95 -17.14 5.16 8.16
CA ILE A 95 -16.48 6.42 7.81
C ILE A 95 -16.94 6.82 6.41
N ALA A 96 -17.49 8.02 6.30
CA ALA A 96 -17.81 8.66 5.04
C ALA A 96 -16.97 9.92 4.91
N ALA A 97 -16.30 10.10 3.79
CA ALA A 97 -15.46 11.26 3.53
C ALA A 97 -15.55 11.64 2.05
N ASP A 98 -15.68 12.93 1.80
CA ASP A 98 -15.52 13.48 0.46
C ASP A 98 -14.02 13.59 0.16
N VAL A 99 -13.60 12.98 -0.95
CA VAL A 99 -12.21 13.00 -1.40
C VAL A 99 -12.12 13.71 -2.75
N ASP A 100 -11.28 14.74 -2.82
CA ASP A 100 -10.99 15.42 -4.08
C ASP A 100 -9.76 14.76 -4.73
N LEU A 101 -10.00 14.00 -5.79
CA LEU A 101 -8.95 13.31 -6.53
C LEU A 101 -7.98 14.27 -7.24
N ASN A 102 -8.37 15.54 -7.46
CA ASN A 102 -7.45 16.53 -8.03
C ASN A 102 -6.28 16.85 -7.09
N GLN A 103 -6.44 16.61 -5.78
CA GLN A 103 -5.37 16.76 -4.80
C GLN A 103 -4.17 15.87 -5.11
N ILE A 104 -4.39 14.69 -5.70
CA ILE A 104 -3.32 13.78 -6.12
C ILE A 104 -2.39 14.47 -7.12
N THR A 105 -2.96 15.06 -8.17
CA THR A 105 -2.18 15.74 -9.20
C THR A 105 -1.44 16.94 -8.62
N SER A 106 -2.12 17.75 -7.80
CA SER A 106 -1.48 18.90 -7.14
C SER A 106 -0.32 18.47 -6.25
N THR A 107 -0.47 17.37 -5.51
CA THR A 107 0.55 16.83 -4.62
C THR A 107 1.74 16.29 -5.41
N ARG A 108 1.50 15.52 -6.48
CA ARG A 108 2.56 15.01 -7.35
C ARG A 108 3.39 16.12 -7.96
N ASP A 109 2.74 17.17 -8.45
CA ASP A 109 3.43 18.31 -9.07
C ASP A 109 4.20 19.15 -8.05
N HIS A 110 3.73 19.23 -6.79
CA HIS A 110 4.41 19.94 -5.72
C HIS A 110 5.65 19.20 -5.21
N TRP A 111 5.52 17.90 -4.92
CA TRP A 111 6.57 17.10 -4.29
C TRP A 111 7.57 16.50 -5.28
N GLY A 112 7.14 16.12 -6.49
CA GLY A 112 8.02 15.50 -7.48
C GLY A 112 8.56 14.12 -7.09
N PHE A 113 7.86 13.39 -6.23
CA PHE A 113 8.22 12.00 -5.86
C PHE A 113 8.00 11.03 -7.01
N GLN A 114 6.90 11.19 -7.73
CA GLN A 114 6.52 10.36 -8.86
C GLN A 114 6.35 11.21 -10.12
N VAL A 115 6.44 10.56 -11.28
CA VAL A 115 6.20 11.21 -12.58
C VAL A 115 4.72 11.52 -12.71
N SER A 116 4.33 12.78 -12.85
CA SER A 116 2.98 13.12 -13.29
C SER A 116 2.85 12.82 -14.80
N ILE A 117 1.88 11.98 -15.18
CA ILE A 117 1.47 11.80 -16.57
C ILE A 117 0.27 12.74 -16.76
N ARG A 118 0.46 13.86 -17.47
CA ARG A 118 -0.63 14.76 -17.85
C ARG A 118 -0.90 14.62 -19.34
N GLN A 119 -2.16 14.38 -19.72
CA GLN A 119 -2.61 14.34 -21.12
C GLN A 119 -1.80 13.39 -22.02
N GLY A 120 -1.43 12.21 -21.52
CA GLY A 120 -0.66 11.23 -22.30
C GLY A 120 0.77 11.64 -22.62
N LYS A 121 1.24 12.79 -22.13
CA LYS A 121 2.64 13.19 -22.17
C LYS A 121 3.27 12.90 -20.81
N ARG A 122 4.33 12.11 -20.84
CA ARG A 122 5.24 11.96 -19.71
C ARG A 122 5.90 13.33 -19.51
N LEU A 123 5.79 13.92 -18.33
CA LEU A 123 6.49 15.17 -17.99
C LEU A 123 7.98 14.88 -17.64
N ASP A 124 8.58 13.89 -18.30
CA ASP A 124 9.97 13.44 -18.11
C ASP A 124 11.02 14.33 -18.77
N THR A 125 10.62 15.43 -19.39
CA THR A 125 11.59 16.38 -19.98
C THR A 125 12.26 17.28 -18.97
N ASP A 126 11.83 17.29 -17.69
CA ASP A 126 12.51 18.04 -16.64
C ASP A 126 13.36 17.10 -15.76
N PRO A 127 14.67 16.93 -16.06
CA PRO A 127 15.57 16.06 -15.29
C PRO A 127 15.76 16.53 -13.83
N PHE A 128 15.25 17.72 -13.47
CA PHE A 128 15.32 18.25 -12.12
C PHE A 128 14.08 17.95 -11.26
N LYS A 129 13.02 17.36 -11.82
CA LYS A 129 11.74 17.10 -11.11
C LYS A 129 11.47 15.63 -10.75
N MET A 130 12.38 14.71 -11.09
CA MET A 130 12.27 13.31 -10.65
C MET A 130 13.20 13.00 -9.50
N THR A 131 12.64 12.75 -8.32
CA THR A 131 13.40 12.16 -7.20
C THR A 131 13.45 10.62 -7.26
N ALA A 132 12.40 9.96 -7.76
CA ALA A 132 12.39 8.49 -7.87
C ALA A 132 13.16 7.97 -9.10
N ARG A 133 14.31 7.32 -8.84
CA ARG A 133 15.16 6.65 -9.85
C ARG A 133 14.78 5.16 -10.01
N LEU A 134 13.56 4.91 -10.50
CA LEU A 134 12.98 3.56 -10.59
C LEU A 134 13.82 2.58 -11.41
N ASP A 135 14.48 3.06 -12.46
CA ASP A 135 15.44 2.32 -13.29
C ASP A 135 16.62 1.80 -12.47
N LEU A 136 17.20 2.68 -11.64
CA LEU A 136 18.32 2.35 -10.77
C LEU A 136 17.90 1.35 -9.67
N TYR A 137 16.74 1.56 -9.05
CA TYR A 137 16.21 0.62 -8.06
C TYR A 137 15.92 -0.76 -8.67
N ALA A 138 15.34 -0.82 -9.87
CA ALA A 138 15.07 -2.07 -10.56
C ALA A 138 16.35 -2.85 -10.88
N ALA A 139 17.39 -2.17 -11.36
CA ALA A 139 18.69 -2.79 -11.62
C ALA A 139 19.33 -3.33 -10.33
N ALA A 140 19.37 -2.52 -9.27
CA ALA A 140 19.96 -2.90 -7.99
C ALA A 140 19.26 -4.12 -7.35
N LEU A 141 17.93 -4.15 -7.36
CA LEU A 141 17.15 -5.29 -6.85
C LEU A 141 17.38 -6.55 -7.69
N THR A 142 17.43 -6.41 -9.02
CA THR A 142 17.70 -7.54 -9.93
C THR A 142 19.07 -8.16 -9.65
N ASP A 143 20.10 -7.34 -9.50
CA ASP A 143 21.47 -7.81 -9.22
C ASP A 143 21.57 -8.47 -7.83
N TYR A 144 20.85 -7.93 -6.85
CA TYR A 144 20.82 -8.51 -5.50
C TYR A 144 20.14 -9.88 -5.49
N VAL A 145 18.98 -10.04 -6.15
CA VAL A 145 18.26 -11.32 -6.25
C VAL A 145 19.12 -12.39 -6.95
N LYS A 146 19.82 -12.03 -8.04
CA LYS A 146 20.76 -12.93 -8.72
C LYS A 146 21.86 -13.46 -7.79
N LYS A 147 22.42 -12.59 -6.93
CA LYS A 147 23.45 -13.00 -5.94
C LYS A 147 22.92 -13.97 -4.90
N LEU A 148 21.65 -13.84 -4.53
CA LEU A 148 20.99 -14.76 -3.59
C LEU A 148 20.67 -16.14 -4.21
N LYS A 149 20.91 -16.36 -5.51
CA LYS A 149 20.54 -17.58 -6.24
C LYS A 149 19.06 -17.96 -6.09
N LEU A 150 18.20 -16.96 -5.89
CA LEU A 150 16.76 -17.16 -5.88
C LEU A 150 16.31 -17.18 -7.33
N ASP A 151 15.71 -18.30 -7.77
CA ASP A 151 15.08 -18.38 -9.09
C ASP A 151 13.93 -17.38 -9.13
N HIS A 152 14.09 -16.31 -9.92
CA HIS A 152 13.06 -15.29 -10.05
C HIS A 152 12.10 -15.68 -11.19
N PRO A 153 10.79 -15.84 -10.95
CA PRO A 153 9.84 -16.28 -11.97
C PRO A 153 9.54 -15.24 -13.07
N TYR A 154 10.01 -13.99 -12.91
CA TYR A 154 9.83 -12.93 -13.91
C TYR A 154 11.17 -12.51 -14.51
N SER A 155 11.34 -12.67 -15.82
CA SER A 155 12.45 -12.06 -16.53
C SER A 155 12.15 -10.57 -16.76
N VAL A 156 13.03 -9.70 -16.27
CA VAL A 156 12.96 -8.26 -16.61
C VAL A 156 13.51 -8.13 -18.03
N SER A 157 12.66 -8.24 -19.05
CA SER A 157 13.10 -7.91 -20.41
C SER A 157 13.38 -6.41 -20.47
N PRO A 158 14.52 -5.97 -21.04
CA PRO A 158 14.80 -4.55 -21.26
C PRO A 158 13.95 -4.08 -22.45
N HIS A 159 12.65 -3.94 -22.24
CA HIS A 159 11.78 -3.31 -23.23
C HIS A 159 11.53 -1.86 -22.84
N PRO A 160 11.93 -0.89 -23.69
CA PRO A 160 11.51 0.49 -23.50
C PRO A 160 9.99 0.52 -23.61
N TYR A 161 9.33 1.09 -22.59
CA TYR A 161 7.88 1.28 -22.49
C TYR A 161 7.26 1.58 -23.88
N ARG A 162 6.67 0.56 -24.51
CA ARG A 162 5.76 0.74 -25.64
C ARG A 162 4.35 0.61 -25.11
N SER A 163 3.58 1.67 -25.35
CA SER A 163 2.16 1.81 -25.08
C SER A 163 1.36 0.62 -25.58
N GLY A 164 0.47 0.12 -24.72
CA GLY A 164 -0.66 -0.73 -25.08
C GLY A 164 -0.29 -2.18 -25.35
N HIS A 165 -0.57 -3.07 -24.38
CA HIS A 165 -1.38 -4.27 -24.57
C HIS A 165 -1.56 -4.95 -23.21
N MET A 166 -2.81 -5.16 -22.84
CA MET A 166 -3.24 -5.85 -21.63
C MET A 166 -2.94 -7.35 -21.81
N VAL A 167 -1.94 -7.89 -21.10
CA VAL A 167 -1.70 -9.33 -21.08
C VAL A 167 -2.42 -9.91 -19.86
N SER A 168 -3.57 -10.53 -20.11
CA SER A 168 -4.24 -11.43 -19.17
C SER A 168 -3.38 -12.69 -19.05
N THR A 169 -2.81 -12.95 -17.88
CA THR A 169 -2.23 -14.27 -17.57
C THR A 169 -3.27 -15.08 -16.80
N ARG A 170 -3.86 -16.08 -17.47
CA ARG A 170 -4.57 -17.18 -16.82
C ARG A 170 -3.56 -17.99 -16.01
N CYS A 171 -3.86 -18.24 -14.74
CA CYS A 171 -3.23 -19.34 -14.00
C CYS A 171 -3.71 -20.67 -14.58
N ASN A 172 -2.77 -21.57 -14.87
CA ASN A 172 -3.05 -23.00 -14.90
C ASN A 172 -3.06 -23.56 -13.48
#